data_AF-A0A5P1UNK3-F1
#
_entry.id   AF-A0A5P1UNK3-F1
#
_cell.length_a   1.000
_cell.length_b   1.000
_cell.length_c   1.000
_cell.angle_alpha   90.00
_cell.angle_beta   90.00
_cell.angle_gamma   90.00
#
_symmetry.space_group_name_H-M   'P 1'
#
loop_
_entity.id
_entity.type
_entity.pdbx_description
1 polymer ?
#
loop_
_entity_poly.entity_id
_entity_poly.type
_entity_poly.pdbx_seq_one_letter_code
_entity_poly.pdbx_strand_id
1 'polypeptide(L)'
;MNVTPLKALLFSITTSLGFTACSSAPIQTTTAVQVLEQVQNIEATPSTENNMAKLIQQPKNCFIEFTGNFEGGQAVEHWIFNRQGLISASTNTTQYSNNVTSPTQTAAIFNIQDPAIQANFKKLQSNFSADNLAKCH
;
A
#
# COMPACT_ATOMS: atom_id res chain seq x y z
N MET A 1 71.66 -40.02 36.07
CA MET A 1 72.26 -38.90 35.33
C MET A 1 71.27 -38.44 34.27
N ASN A 2 71.12 -37.12 34.14
CA ASN A 2 70.29 -36.35 33.18
C ASN A 2 70.30 -36.95 31.76
N VAL A 3 69.25 -36.82 30.94
CA VAL A 3 68.75 -35.57 30.34
C VAL A 3 67.33 -35.73 29.78
N THR A 4 66.46 -34.73 29.99
CA THR A 4 65.24 -34.49 29.17
C THR A 4 65.60 -33.90 27.81
N PRO A 5 64.72 -34.01 26.80
CA PRO A 5 64.20 -32.76 26.24
C PRO A 5 62.72 -32.79 25.79
N LEU A 6 61.99 -31.77 26.26
CA LEU A 6 61.20 -30.81 25.49
C LEU A 6 60.45 -31.31 24.24
N LYS A 7 59.12 -31.44 24.31
CA LYS A 7 58.25 -31.29 23.11
C LYS A 7 56.91 -30.62 23.41
N ALA A 8 56.67 -29.59 22.57
CA ALA A 8 55.40 -29.05 22.09
C ALA A 8 54.54 -28.17 23.03
N LEU A 9 54.80 -26.87 22.92
CA LEU A 9 53.84 -25.79 23.16
C LEU A 9 52.59 -25.97 22.28
N LEU A 10 51.41 -25.97 22.90
CA LEU A 10 50.11 -25.91 22.24
C LEU A 10 49.80 -24.45 21.87
N PHE A 11 49.79 -24.13 20.57
CA PHE A 11 49.21 -22.89 20.05
C PHE A 11 47.75 -23.14 19.67
N SER A 12 46.82 -22.65 20.48
CA SER A 12 45.40 -22.59 20.12
C SER A 12 45.14 -21.36 19.25
N ILE A 13 44.90 -21.57 17.96
CA ILE A 13 44.42 -20.51 17.05
C ILE A 13 42.90 -20.54 17.11
N THR A 14 42.29 -19.61 17.83
CA THR A 14 40.85 -19.37 17.78
C THR A 14 40.54 -18.47 16.58
N THR A 15 40.14 -19.09 15.46
CA THR A 15 39.54 -18.39 14.32
C THR A 15 38.10 -18.03 14.65
N SER A 16 37.84 -16.74 14.87
CA SER A 16 36.48 -16.20 14.93
C SER A 16 35.89 -16.16 13.52
N LEU A 17 34.91 -17.02 13.26
CA LEU A 17 34.04 -16.92 12.09
C LEU A 17 33.15 -15.68 12.27
N GLY A 18 33.54 -14.57 11.65
CA GLY A 18 32.67 -13.40 11.52
C GLY A 18 31.57 -13.71 10.51
N PHE A 19 30.36 -14.00 11.00
CA PHE A 19 29.17 -13.96 10.15
C PHE A 19 28.88 -12.48 9.82
N THR A 20 29.23 -12.05 8.61
CA THR A 20 28.70 -10.80 8.07
C THR A 20 27.21 -11.04 7.80
N ALA A 21 26.36 -10.65 8.76
CA ALA A 21 24.93 -10.59 8.53
C ALA A 21 24.71 -9.58 7.38
N CYS A 22 24.35 -10.09 6.20
CA CYS A 22 23.84 -9.27 5.12
C CYS A 22 22.52 -8.67 5.59
N SER A 23 22.57 -7.48 6.20
CA SER A 23 21.39 -6.65 6.37
C SER A 23 20.90 -6.28 4.98
N SER A 24 20.00 -7.08 4.44
CA SER A 24 19.16 -6.67 3.32
C SER A 24 18.21 -5.62 3.90
N ALA A 25 18.67 -4.38 3.95
CA ALA A 25 17.76 -3.26 4.12
C ALA A 25 16.70 -3.42 3.01
N PRO A 26 15.40 -3.38 3.33
CA PRO A 26 14.39 -3.41 2.29
C PRO A 26 14.70 -2.23 1.37
N ILE A 27 15.00 -2.53 0.11
CA ILE A 27 15.06 -1.51 -0.94
C ILE A 27 13.63 -1.00 -1.01
N GLN A 28 13.36 0.09 -0.31
CA GLN A 28 12.19 0.91 -0.53
C GLN A 28 12.39 1.47 -1.94
N THR A 29 11.90 0.77 -2.96
CA THR A 29 11.69 1.35 -4.28
C THR A 29 10.66 2.44 -4.09
N THR A 30 11.13 3.64 -3.76
CA THR A 30 10.38 4.89 -3.86
C THR A 30 10.24 5.20 -5.35
N THR A 31 9.47 4.39 -6.07
CA THR A 31 8.92 4.84 -7.34
C THR A 31 8.12 6.08 -6.98
N ALA A 32 8.61 7.26 -7.37
CA ALA A 32 7.90 8.50 -7.14
C ALA A 32 6.50 8.36 -7.73
N VAL A 33 5.51 8.29 -6.85
CA VAL A 33 4.12 8.06 -7.21
C VAL A 33 3.61 9.35 -7.84
N GLN A 34 3.42 9.37 -9.16
CA GLN A 34 2.94 10.57 -9.86
C GLN A 34 1.43 10.70 -9.71
N VAL A 35 0.99 11.66 -8.89
CA VAL A 35 -0.41 12.07 -8.84
C VAL A 35 -0.73 12.86 -10.12
N LEU A 36 -1.65 12.35 -10.93
CA LEU A 36 -2.10 12.98 -12.17
C LEU A 36 -3.18 14.02 -11.91
N GLU A 37 -4.08 13.74 -10.97
CA GLU A 37 -5.23 14.59 -10.68
C GLU A 37 -5.74 14.33 -9.26
N GLN A 38 -6.33 15.36 -8.65
CA GLN A 38 -7.05 15.23 -7.38
C GLN A 38 -8.36 16.01 -7.48
N VAL A 39 -9.45 15.34 -7.14
CA VAL A 39 -10.80 15.92 -7.08
C VAL A 39 -11.34 15.80 -5.66
N GLN A 40 -12.21 16.72 -5.27
CA GLN A 40 -12.77 16.80 -3.92
C GLN A 40 -14.28 16.92 -3.99
N ASN A 41 -14.96 16.46 -2.95
CA ASN A 41 -16.41 16.56 -2.78
C ASN A 41 -17.19 15.93 -3.96
N ILE A 42 -16.73 14.78 -4.43
CA ILE A 42 -17.42 14.01 -5.48
C ILE A 42 -18.62 13.29 -4.89
N GLU A 43 -19.63 13.01 -5.71
CA GLU A 43 -20.76 12.20 -5.26
C GLU A 43 -20.33 10.75 -4.99
N ALA A 44 -20.52 10.28 -3.76
CA ALA A 44 -20.26 8.91 -3.33
C ALA A 44 -21.51 8.26 -2.73
N THR A 45 -21.56 6.92 -2.76
CA THR A 45 -22.63 6.14 -2.11
C THR A 45 -21.99 5.02 -1.28
N PRO A 46 -22.24 4.96 0.05
CA PRO A 46 -23.04 5.89 0.85
C PRO A 46 -22.48 7.32 0.83
N SER A 47 -23.33 8.30 1.19
CA SER A 47 -22.92 9.71 1.20
C SER A 47 -21.75 9.91 2.15
N THR A 48 -20.79 10.75 1.74
CA THR A 48 -19.60 11.09 2.53
C THR A 48 -19.42 12.61 2.55
N GLU A 49 -18.73 13.11 3.56
CA GLU A 49 -18.38 14.52 3.71
C GLU A 49 -16.88 14.73 3.46
N ASN A 50 -16.54 15.87 2.85
CA ASN A 50 -15.15 16.28 2.60
C ASN A 50 -14.31 15.17 1.94
N ASN A 51 -14.92 14.44 1.01
CA ASN A 51 -14.25 13.33 0.35
C ASN A 51 -13.27 13.82 -0.71
N MET A 52 -12.33 12.96 -1.07
CA MET A 52 -11.28 13.24 -2.04
C MET A 52 -10.97 11.99 -2.84
N ALA A 53 -10.70 12.15 -4.13
CA ALA A 53 -10.18 11.08 -4.98
C ALA A 53 -8.91 11.56 -5.68
N LYS A 54 -7.85 10.74 -5.64
CA LYS A 54 -6.59 11.00 -6.35
C LYS A 54 -6.41 9.98 -7.44
N LEU A 55 -6.14 10.43 -8.67
CA LEU A 55 -5.70 9.59 -9.76
C LEU A 55 -4.17 9.55 -9.79
N ILE A 56 -3.62 8.36 -9.71
CA ILE A 56 -2.18 8.12 -9.56
C ILE A 56 -1.70 7.21 -10.68
N GLN A 57 -0.63 7.62 -11.36
CA GLN A 57 0.01 6.80 -12.38
C GLN A 57 0.97 5.78 -11.74
N GLN A 58 0.94 4.55 -12.25
CA GLN A 58 1.93 3.52 -11.99
C GLN A 58 2.53 3.02 -13.32
N PRO A 59 3.66 2.28 -13.32
CA PRO A 59 4.31 1.85 -14.56
C PRO A 59 3.48 0.96 -15.50
N LYS A 60 2.40 0.32 -15.02
CA LYS A 60 1.59 -0.65 -15.78
C LYS A 60 0.07 -0.50 -15.60
N ASN A 61 -0.35 0.49 -14.81
CA ASN A 61 -1.74 0.70 -14.43
C ASN A 61 -1.89 2.12 -13.85
N CYS A 62 -3.13 2.49 -13.53
CA CYS A 62 -3.41 3.57 -12.62
C CYS A 62 -4.07 3.05 -11.36
N PHE A 63 -3.99 3.89 -10.34
CA PHE A 63 -4.58 3.67 -9.04
C PHE A 63 -5.40 4.90 -8.65
N ILE A 64 -6.65 4.70 -8.22
CA ILE A 64 -7.44 5.74 -7.56
C ILE A 64 -7.44 5.46 -6.06
N GLU A 65 -6.99 6.46 -5.30
CA GLU A 65 -7.20 6.51 -3.85
C GLU A 65 -8.40 7.41 -3.58
N PHE A 66 -9.49 6.83 -3.09
CA PHE A 66 -10.63 7.57 -2.58
C PHE A 66 -10.56 7.62 -1.05
N THR A 67 -10.83 8.78 -0.47
CA THR A 67 -10.99 8.96 0.98
C THR A 67 -12.32 9.63 1.21
N GLY A 68 -13.22 8.97 1.94
CA GLY A 68 -14.53 9.50 2.29
C GLY A 68 -14.75 9.48 3.80
N ASN A 69 -15.21 10.59 4.37
CA ASN A 69 -15.55 10.65 5.79
C ASN A 69 -17.05 10.44 5.97
N PHE A 70 -17.43 9.74 7.02
CA PHE A 70 -18.82 9.53 7.42
C PHE A 70 -18.95 9.75 8.93
N GLU A 71 -20.17 9.78 9.44
CA GLU A 71 -20.40 10.00 10.87
C GLU A 71 -19.66 8.95 11.70
N GLY A 72 -18.69 9.40 12.49
CA GLY A 72 -17.88 8.53 13.33
C GLY A 72 -16.84 7.69 12.59
N GLY A 73 -16.42 8.05 11.37
CA GLY A 73 -15.38 7.28 10.69
C GLY A 73 -14.90 7.79 9.33
N GLN A 74 -14.06 6.99 8.71
CA GLN A 74 -13.47 7.23 7.39
C GLN A 74 -13.33 5.91 6.62
N ALA A 75 -13.56 5.95 5.32
CA ALA A 75 -13.21 4.90 4.38
C ALA A 75 -12.06 5.39 3.47
N VAL A 76 -11.03 4.56 3.32
CA VAL A 76 -10.01 4.72 2.29
C VAL A 76 -10.14 3.56 1.32
N GLU A 77 -10.47 3.86 0.07
CA GLU A 77 -10.64 2.87 -0.98
C GLU A 77 -9.57 2.98 -2.04
N HIS A 78 -9.21 1.83 -2.57
CA HIS A 78 -8.08 1.62 -3.45
C HIS A 78 -8.57 0.90 -4.69
N TRP A 79 -8.52 1.56 -5.85
CA TRP A 79 -9.05 1.05 -7.12
C TRP A 79 -7.92 0.99 -8.15
N ILE A 80 -7.48 -0.20 -8.52
CA ILE A 80 -6.38 -0.40 -9.49
C ILE A 80 -6.99 -0.81 -10.83
N PHE A 81 -6.63 -0.12 -11.90
CA PHE A 81 -7.20 -0.34 -13.23
C PHE A 81 -6.20 -0.02 -14.35
N ASN A 82 -6.42 -0.59 -15.53
CA ASN A 82 -5.67 -0.27 -16.74
C ASN A 82 -6.62 -0.22 -17.94
N ARG A 83 -6.07 -0.28 -19.16
CA ARG A 83 -6.87 -0.26 -20.40
C ARG A 83 -7.86 -1.42 -20.51
N GLN A 84 -7.61 -2.55 -19.85
CA GLN A 84 -8.52 -3.69 -19.83
C GLN A 84 -9.68 -3.54 -18.83
N GLY A 85 -9.61 -2.54 -17.94
CA GLY A 85 -10.63 -2.26 -16.94
C GLY A 85 -10.11 -2.40 -15.50
N LEU A 86 -11.05 -2.61 -14.57
CA LEU A 86 -10.76 -2.75 -13.14
C LEU A 86 -10.01 -4.06 -12.87
N ILE A 87 -8.86 -3.99 -12.20
CA ILE A 87 -8.00 -5.12 -11.85
C ILE A 87 -8.25 -5.57 -10.41
N SER A 88 -8.40 -4.62 -9.50
CA SER A 88 -8.70 -4.89 -8.09
C SER A 88 -9.32 -3.67 -7.43
N ALA A 89 -10.15 -3.91 -6.41
CA ALA A 89 -10.65 -2.85 -5.56
C ALA A 89 -10.74 -3.32 -4.10
N SER A 90 -10.40 -2.44 -3.17
CA SER A 90 -10.44 -2.72 -1.73
C SER A 90 -10.76 -1.47 -0.92
N THR A 91 -11.23 -1.68 0.31
CA THR A 91 -11.53 -0.61 1.26
C THR A 91 -10.91 -0.92 2.61
N ASN A 92 -10.47 0.14 3.29
CA ASN A 92 -10.14 0.15 4.70
C ASN A 92 -11.04 1.16 5.39
N THR A 93 -11.87 0.71 6.32
CA THR A 93 -12.74 1.57 7.12
C THR A 93 -12.19 1.71 8.52
N THR A 94 -12.12 2.95 9.00
CA THR A 94 -11.79 3.28 10.38
C THR A 94 -13.02 3.86 11.05
N GLN A 95 -13.48 3.24 12.14
CA GLN A 95 -14.56 3.75 12.97
C GLN A 95 -13.98 4.35 14.25
N TYR A 96 -14.21 5.65 14.43
CA TYR A 96 -13.90 6.41 15.62
C TYR A 96 -15.03 6.20 16.63
N SER A 97 -14.78 5.45 17.70
CA SER A 97 -15.73 5.32 18.79
C SER A 97 -15.54 6.44 19.79
N ASN A 98 -16.64 7.11 20.17
CA ASN A 98 -16.64 8.20 21.14
C ASN A 98 -16.18 7.76 22.54
N ASN A 99 -16.13 6.44 22.82
CA ASN A 99 -15.92 5.86 24.15
C ASN A 99 -14.82 4.77 24.21
N VAL A 100 -13.98 4.63 23.18
CA VAL A 100 -12.92 3.60 23.16
C VAL A 100 -11.57 4.24 22.79
N THR A 101 -10.53 3.92 23.55
CA THR A 101 -9.17 4.46 23.41
C THR A 101 -8.48 4.12 22.08
N SER A 102 -9.11 3.29 21.23
CA SER A 102 -8.53 2.87 19.94
C SER A 102 -9.62 2.69 18.88
N PRO A 103 -9.41 3.22 17.66
CA PRO A 103 -10.38 3.08 16.58
C PRO A 103 -10.47 1.63 16.09
N THR A 104 -11.66 1.21 15.65
CA THR A 104 -11.86 -0.09 15.01
C THR A 104 -11.54 0.04 13.52
N GLN A 105 -10.66 -0.84 13.02
CA GLN A 105 -10.31 -0.90 11.61
C GLN A 105 -10.86 -2.18 10.98
N THR A 106 -11.39 -2.07 9.77
CA THR A 106 -11.87 -3.22 8.99
C THR A 106 -11.40 -3.06 7.55
N ALA A 107 -11.01 -4.16 6.92
CA ALA A 107 -10.58 -4.20 5.53
C ALA A 107 -11.46 -5.17 4.74
N ALA A 108 -11.78 -4.83 3.50
CA ALA A 108 -12.50 -5.70 2.58
C ALA A 108 -11.95 -5.58 1.16
N ILE A 109 -12.03 -6.68 0.42
CA ILE A 109 -11.74 -6.73 -1.01
C ILE A 109 -13.08 -6.84 -1.74
N PHE A 110 -13.31 -5.96 -2.71
CA PHE A 110 -14.53 -5.97 -3.50
C PHE A 110 -14.47 -7.04 -4.60
N ASN A 111 -15.60 -7.69 -4.85
CA ASN A 111 -15.73 -8.57 -6.01
C ASN A 111 -15.83 -7.73 -7.28
N ILE A 112 -14.74 -7.64 -8.05
CA ILE A 112 -14.71 -6.83 -9.28
C ILE A 112 -15.63 -7.37 -10.38
N GLN A 113 -16.14 -8.60 -10.28
CA GLN A 113 -17.12 -9.13 -11.24
C GLN A 113 -18.55 -8.71 -10.90
N ASP A 114 -18.77 -8.08 -9.73
CA ASP A 114 -20.05 -7.55 -9.34
C ASP A 114 -20.41 -6.32 -10.21
N PRO A 115 -21.56 -6.32 -10.90
CA PRO A 115 -22.01 -5.18 -11.70
C PRO A 115 -22.10 -3.87 -10.91
N ALA A 116 -22.46 -3.92 -9.63
CA ALA A 116 -22.54 -2.73 -8.78
C ALA A 116 -21.15 -2.14 -8.51
N ILE A 117 -20.14 -2.97 -8.26
CA ILE A 117 -18.75 -2.54 -8.08
C ILE A 117 -18.20 -1.93 -9.38
N GLN A 118 -18.51 -2.55 -10.53
CA GLN A 118 -18.14 -2.01 -11.84
C GLN A 118 -18.81 -0.65 -12.12
N ALA A 119 -20.08 -0.48 -11.76
CA ALA A 119 -20.80 0.78 -11.91
C ALA A 119 -20.20 1.88 -11.01
N ASN A 120 -19.92 1.54 -9.74
CA ASN A 120 -19.29 2.47 -8.79
C ASN A 120 -17.90 2.91 -9.28
N PHE A 121 -17.08 1.97 -9.75
CA PHE A 121 -15.78 2.29 -10.33
C PHE A 121 -15.89 3.25 -11.52
N LYS A 122 -16.83 3.01 -12.45
CA LYS A 122 -17.04 3.90 -13.60
C LYS A 122 -17.50 5.29 -13.17
N LYS A 123 -18.40 5.38 -12.18
CA LYS A 123 -18.82 6.67 -11.61
C LYS A 123 -17.63 7.39 -10.99
N LEU A 124 -16.84 6.71 -10.16
CA LEU A 124 -15.62 7.27 -9.55
C LEU A 124 -14.63 7.76 -10.63
N GLN A 125 -14.31 6.92 -11.61
CA GLN A 125 -13.40 7.22 -12.71
C GLN A 125 -13.86 8.44 -13.52
N SER A 126 -15.17 8.62 -13.71
CA SER A 126 -15.73 9.73 -14.49
C SER A 126 -15.50 11.13 -13.89
N ASN A 127 -15.03 11.21 -12.63
CA ASN A 127 -14.69 12.49 -12.01
C ASN A 127 -13.33 13.05 -12.47
N PHE A 128 -12.50 12.26 -13.15
CA PHE A 128 -11.18 12.69 -13.62
C PHE A 128 -11.20 13.11 -15.09
N SER A 129 -10.30 14.03 -15.47
CA SER A 129 -10.19 14.47 -16.86
C SER A 129 -9.78 13.34 -17.81
N ALA A 130 -10.32 13.38 -19.03
CA ALA A 130 -10.01 12.40 -20.07
C ALA A 130 -8.51 12.36 -20.41
N ASP A 131 -7.83 13.52 -20.41
CA ASP A 131 -6.40 13.62 -20.71
C ASP A 131 -5.53 12.93 -19.64
N ASN A 132 -5.92 12.99 -18.37
CA ASN A 132 -5.21 12.28 -17.31
C ASN A 132 -5.54 10.79 -17.30
N LEU A 133 -6.80 10.41 -17.55
CA LEU A 133 -7.18 9.01 -17.72
C LEU A 133 -6.47 8.37 -18.92
N ALA A 134 -6.21 9.13 -19.98
CA ALA A 134 -5.43 8.67 -21.12
C ALA A 134 -3.96 8.37 -20.79
N LYS A 135 -3.46 8.70 -19.60
CA LYS A 135 -2.10 8.31 -19.14
C LYS A 135 -2.08 6.96 -18.41
N CYS A 136 -3.26 6.38 -18.18
CA CYS A 136 -3.45 5.10 -17.51
C CYS A 136 -3.38 3.96 -18.52
N HIS A 137 -2.20 3.37 -18.67
CA HIS A 137 -1.87 2.39 -19.70
C HIS A 137 -1.32 1.10 -19.13
#